data_AF-A0A938B846-F1
#
_entry.id   AF-A0A938B846-F1
#
_cell.length_a   1.000
_cell.length_b   1.000
_cell.length_c   1.000
_cell.angle_alpha   90.00
_cell.angle_beta   90.00
_cell.angle_gamma   90.00
#
_symmetry.space_group_name_H-M   'P 1'
#
loop_
_entity.id
_entity.type
_entity.pdbx_description
1 polymer ?
#
loop_
_entity_poly.entity_id
_entity_poly.type
_entity_poly.pdbx_seq_one_letter_code
_entity_poly.pdbx_strand_id
1 'polypeptide(L)'
;MYTPFFKNPVEEFKRCVATLKKMLNNLHDYNGMEIENYLSCRDGIEWAIGKLTNHKNLFFYLAEVNELDEKIRKNAQYILSQMDNGFIEDYRQMFNIPKKWWWWYLDEYTMEAEK
;
A
#
# COMPACT_ATOMS: atom_id res chain seq x y z
N MET A 1 7.73 -9.98 5.19
CA MET A 1 8.19 -10.47 3.88
C MET A 1 6.96 -10.79 3.06
N TYR A 2 6.73 -10.09 1.95
CA TYR A 2 5.55 -10.30 1.11
C TYR A 2 5.60 -11.64 0.38
N THR A 3 4.48 -12.37 0.34
CA THR A 3 4.34 -13.59 -0.44
C THR A 3 3.39 -13.31 -1.61
N PRO A 4 3.88 -13.33 -2.86
CA PRO A 4 3.05 -12.99 -4.01
C PRO A 4 2.04 -14.10 -4.33
N PHE A 5 0.86 -13.71 -4.77
CA PHE A 5 -0.16 -14.64 -5.24
C PHE A 5 0.23 -15.25 -6.59
N PHE A 6 0.70 -14.41 -7.52
CA PHE A 6 1.24 -14.81 -8.81
C PHE A 6 2.77 -14.74 -8.80
N LYS A 7 3.41 -15.79 -9.30
CA LYS A 7 4.87 -15.78 -9.54
C LYS A 7 5.26 -14.81 -10.66
N ASN A 8 4.35 -14.51 -11.57
CA ASN A 8 4.55 -13.54 -12.63
C ASN A 8 4.42 -12.11 -12.07
N PRO A 9 5.47 -11.27 -12.13
CA PRO A 9 5.42 -9.95 -11.53
C PRO A 9 4.45 -8.98 -12.23
N VAL A 10 4.17 -9.17 -13.52
CA VAL A 10 3.17 -8.33 -14.22
C VAL A 10 1.75 -8.68 -13.76
N GLU A 11 1.45 -9.97 -13.58
CA GLU A 11 0.14 -10.41 -13.06
C GLU A 11 -0.05 -9.99 -11.61
N GLU A 12 1.00 -10.12 -10.80
CA GLU A 12 0.97 -9.68 -9.40
C GLU A 12 0.78 -8.17 -9.28
N PHE A 13 1.54 -7.40 -10.06
CA PHE A 13 1.37 -5.95 -10.13
C PHE A 13 -0.06 -5.57 -10.47
N LYS A 14 -0.61 -6.14 -11.56
CA LYS A 14 -1.98 -5.84 -12.01
C LYS A 14 -3.02 -6.19 -10.96
N ARG A 15 -2.90 -7.35 -10.31
CA ARG A 15 -3.79 -7.78 -9.23
C ARG A 15 -3.76 -6.78 -8.09
N CYS A 16 -2.56 -6.48 -7.56
CA CYS A 16 -2.41 -5.58 -6.42
C CYS A 16 -2.87 -4.15 -6.72
N VAL A 17 -2.57 -3.63 -7.92
CA VAL A 17 -3.06 -2.34 -8.40
C VAL A 17 -4.59 -2.32 -8.48
N ALA A 18 -5.20 -3.35 -9.06
CA ALA A 18 -6.66 -3.44 -9.18
C ALA A 18 -7.32 -3.48 -7.80
N THR A 19 -6.75 -4.25 -6.85
CA THR A 19 -7.22 -4.31 -5.48
C THR A 19 -7.13 -2.96 -4.77
N LEU A 20 -5.98 -2.28 -4.83
CA LEU A 20 -5.82 -0.95 -4.22
C LEU A 20 -6.73 0.10 -4.84
N LYS A 21 -6.92 0.08 -6.18
CA LYS A 21 -7.89 0.95 -6.85
C LYS A 21 -9.31 0.71 -6.35
N LYS A 22 -9.70 -0.56 -6.23
CA LYS A 22 -11.03 -0.93 -5.72
C LYS A 22 -11.22 -0.46 -4.28
N MET A 23 -10.22 -0.65 -3.43
CA MET A 23 -10.21 -0.12 -2.06
C MET A 23 -10.41 1.39 -2.05
N LEU A 24 -9.52 2.13 -2.72
CA LEU A 24 -9.50 3.59 -2.69
C LEU A 24 -10.79 4.22 -3.23
N ASN A 25 -11.45 3.55 -4.18
CA ASN A 25 -12.72 4.03 -4.74
C ASN A 25 -13.92 3.75 -3.83
N ASN A 26 -13.83 2.80 -2.90
CA ASN A 26 -14.93 2.37 -2.04
C ASN A 26 -14.47 2.31 -0.57
N LEU A 27 -13.64 3.27 -0.13
CA LEU A 27 -13.02 3.26 1.20
C LEU A 27 -14.03 3.13 2.35
N HIS A 28 -15.23 3.69 2.17
CA HIS A 28 -16.30 3.67 3.17
C HIS A 28 -17.02 2.33 3.31
N ASP A 29 -16.76 1.40 2.39
CA ASP A 29 -17.38 0.07 2.40
C ASP A 29 -16.52 -0.97 3.13
N TYR A 30 -15.30 -0.61 3.54
CA TYR A 30 -14.31 -1.53 4.08
C TYR A 30 -14.01 -1.30 5.55
N ASN A 31 -13.85 -2.40 6.28
CA ASN A 31 -13.38 -2.39 7.67
C ASN A 31 -11.84 -2.42 7.76
N GLY A 32 -11.31 -2.27 8.98
CA GLY A 32 -9.87 -2.30 9.26
C GLY A 32 -9.15 -3.50 8.66
N MET A 33 -9.66 -4.72 8.89
CA MET A 33 -9.06 -5.95 8.36
C MET A 33 -9.00 -5.97 6.82
N GLU A 34 -10.01 -5.45 6.14
CA GLU A 34 -10.00 -5.35 4.67
C GLU A 34 -8.97 -4.32 4.20
N ILE A 35 -8.91 -3.17 4.87
CA ILE A 35 -7.95 -2.10 4.56
C ILE A 35 -6.51 -2.58 4.81
N GLU A 36 -6.24 -3.32 5.88
CA GLU A 36 -4.94 -3.95 6.15
C GLU A 36 -4.54 -4.92 5.03
N ASN A 37 -5.46 -5.80 4.64
CA ASN A 37 -5.26 -6.73 3.53
C ASN A 37 -4.97 -5.98 2.22
N TYR A 38 -5.61 -4.84 2.00
CA TYR A 38 -5.40 -4.02 0.83
C TYR A 38 -4.10 -3.22 0.89
N LEU A 39 -3.68 -2.71 2.05
CA LEU A 39 -2.35 -2.11 2.20
C LEU A 39 -1.23 -3.11 1.95
N SER A 40 -1.41 -4.40 2.29
CA SER A 40 -0.45 -5.44 1.92
C SER A 40 -0.30 -5.61 0.39
N CYS A 41 -1.30 -5.20 -0.41
CA CYS A 41 -1.13 -5.16 -1.86
C CYS A 41 -0.09 -4.12 -2.29
N ARG A 42 0.20 -3.09 -1.48
CA ARG A 42 1.29 -2.16 -1.78
C ARG A 42 2.66 -2.80 -1.63
N ASP A 43 2.82 -3.73 -0.67
CA ASP A 43 4.02 -4.59 -0.59
C ASP A 43 4.16 -5.46 -1.85
N GLY A 44 3.05 -5.95 -2.39
CA GLY A 44 3.04 -6.72 -3.64
C GLY A 44 3.40 -5.92 -4.88
N ILE A 45 2.95 -4.67 -4.95
CA ILE A 45 3.40 -3.71 -5.97
C ILE A 45 4.91 -3.47 -5.86
N GLU A 46 5.42 -3.24 -4.65
CA GLU A 46 6.85 -3.02 -4.42
C GLU A 46 7.68 -4.23 -4.84
N TRP A 47 7.23 -5.43 -4.44
CA TRP A 47 7.84 -6.69 -4.85
C TRP A 47 7.86 -6.83 -6.37
N ALA A 48 6.74 -6.57 -7.05
CA ALA A 48 6.62 -6.69 -8.49
C ALA A 48 7.52 -5.68 -9.23
N ILE A 49 7.55 -4.41 -8.81
CA ILE A 49 8.43 -3.38 -9.36
C ILE A 49 9.90 -3.80 -9.25
N GLY A 50 10.31 -4.33 -8.10
CA GLY A 50 11.67 -4.83 -7.88
C GLY A 50 12.07 -5.97 -8.83
N LYS A 51 11.11 -6.70 -9.42
CA LYS A 51 11.33 -7.72 -10.45
C LYS A 51 11.21 -7.21 -11.88
N LEU A 52 10.57 -6.05 -12.08
CA LEU A 52 10.31 -5.44 -13.39
C LEU A 52 11.33 -4.36 -13.78
N THR A 53 12.48 -4.29 -13.10
CA THR A 53 13.49 -3.23 -13.29
C THR A 53 13.98 -3.05 -14.73
N ASN A 54 13.95 -4.11 -15.56
CA ASN A 54 14.33 -4.06 -16.98
C ASN A 54 13.12 -4.17 -17.94
N HIS A 55 11.89 -4.05 -17.43
CA HIS A 55 10.69 -4.20 -18.24
C HIS A 55 10.45 -2.94 -19.08
N LYS A 56 10.16 -3.12 -20.38
CA LYS A 56 9.93 -2.02 -21.34
C LYS A 56 8.85 -1.00 -20.91
N ASN A 57 7.89 -1.43 -20.08
CA ASN A 57 6.79 -0.61 -19.60
C ASN A 57 6.96 -0.12 -18.14
N LEU A 58 8.16 -0.25 -17.54
CA LEU A 58 8.38 0.10 -16.13
C LEU A 58 7.95 1.53 -15.82
N PHE A 59 8.21 2.48 -16.72
CA PHE A 59 7.79 3.87 -16.57
C PHE A 59 6.27 4.02 -16.34
N PHE A 60 5.45 3.29 -17.10
CA PHE A 60 4.00 3.32 -16.95
C PHE A 60 3.55 2.72 -15.62
N TYR A 61 4.20 1.63 -15.17
CA TYR A 61 3.92 1.04 -13.86
C TYR A 61 4.26 2.00 -12.72
N LEU A 62 5.40 2.69 -12.79
CA LEU A 62 5.79 3.67 -11.78
C LEU A 62 4.84 4.88 -11.73
N ALA A 63 4.41 5.38 -12.89
CA ALA A 63 3.42 6.46 -12.95
C ALA A 63 2.09 6.06 -12.28
N GLU A 64 1.58 4.86 -12.60
CA GLU A 64 0.35 4.33 -12.02
C GLU A 64 0.47 4.15 -10.49
N VAL A 65 1.63 3.70 -10.00
CA VAL A 65 1.88 3.56 -8.56
C VAL A 65 1.97 4.92 -7.87
N ASN A 66 2.63 5.90 -8.47
CA ASN A 66 2.69 7.25 -7.90
C ASN A 66 1.29 7.86 -7.72
N GLU A 67 0.39 7.68 -8.69
CA GLU A 67 -0.99 8.15 -8.56
C GLU A 67 -1.75 7.47 -7.40
N LEU A 68 -1.53 6.18 -7.20
CA LEU A 68 -2.12 5.43 -6.08
C LEU A 68 -1.53 5.86 -4.74
N ASP A 69 -0.21 6.02 -4.69
CA ASP A 69 0.52 6.45 -3.49
C ASP A 69 0.03 7.83 -3.02
N GLU A 70 -0.18 8.77 -3.94
CA GLU A 70 -0.78 10.07 -3.63
C GLU A 70 -2.21 9.96 -3.08
N LYS A 71 -3.03 9.05 -3.63
CA LYS A 71 -4.38 8.81 -3.12
C LYS A 71 -4.36 8.18 -1.73
N ILE A 72 -3.45 7.24 -1.47
CA ILE A 72 -3.27 6.65 -0.14
C ILE A 72 -2.90 7.76 0.86
N ARG A 73 -1.90 8.59 0.55
CA ARG A 73 -1.50 9.71 1.44
C ARG A 73 -2.64 10.67 1.71
N LYS A 74 -3.39 11.08 0.68
CA LYS A 74 -4.56 11.97 0.85
C LYS A 74 -5.66 11.39 1.73
N ASN A 75 -5.76 10.07 1.80
CA ASN A 75 -6.76 9.37 2.61
C ASN A 75 -6.16 8.76 3.89
N ALA A 76 -4.90 9.09 4.24
CA ALA A 76 -4.18 8.45 5.35
C ALA A 76 -4.97 8.51 6.66
N GLN A 77 -5.53 9.67 7.01
CA GLN A 77 -6.33 9.84 8.23
C GLN A 77 -7.55 8.95 8.27
N TYR A 78 -8.26 8.80 7.15
CA TYR A 78 -9.43 7.92 7.08
C TYR A 78 -9.01 6.45 7.14
N ILE A 79 -7.97 6.07 6.38
CA ILE A 79 -7.43 4.70 6.38
C ILE A 79 -7.05 4.29 7.81
N LEU A 80 -6.35 5.16 8.55
CA LEU A 80 -5.96 4.92 9.94
C LEU A 80 -7.17 4.80 10.86
N SER A 81 -8.20 5.63 10.68
CA SER A 81 -9.37 5.60 11.56
C SER A 81 -10.21 4.33 11.44
N GLN A 82 -10.06 3.58 10.34
CA GLN A 82 -10.70 2.28 10.16
C GLN A 82 -9.89 1.12 10.75
N MET A 83 -8.58 1.31 10.98
CA MET A 83 -7.70 0.29 11.54
C MET A 83 -7.83 0.24 13.06
N ASP A 84 -7.56 -0.93 13.63
CA ASP A 84 -7.50 -1.06 15.08
C ASP A 84 -6.40 -0.16 15.66
N ASN A 85 -6.70 0.52 16.77
CA ASN A 85 -5.75 1.39 17.45
C ASN A 85 -4.46 0.62 17.78
N GLY A 86 -3.32 1.14 17.36
CA GLY A 86 -2.01 0.52 17.57
C GLY A 86 -1.61 -0.52 16.52
N PHE A 87 -2.51 -0.96 15.64
CA PHE A 87 -2.20 -1.98 14.63
C PHE A 87 -0.97 -1.63 13.79
N ILE A 88 -0.89 -0.41 13.24
CA ILE A 88 0.24 0.01 12.40
C ILE A 88 1.56 0.02 13.20
N GLU A 89 1.52 0.42 14.47
CA GLU A 89 2.71 0.38 15.31
C GLU A 89 3.15 -1.06 15.58
N ASP A 90 2.23 -1.91 16.00
CA ASP A 90 2.48 -3.33 16.28
C ASP A 90 2.99 -4.06 15.04
N TYR A 91 2.38 -3.82 13.87
CA TYR A 91 2.80 -4.40 12.61
C TYR A 91 4.22 -3.98 12.22
N ARG A 92 4.53 -2.68 12.32
CA ARG A 92 5.88 -2.16 12.04
C ARG A 92 6.93 -2.81 12.93
N GLN A 93 6.65 -2.92 14.23
CA GLN A 93 7.55 -3.51 15.21
C GLN A 93 7.72 -5.01 14.99
N MET A 94 6.60 -5.74 14.87
CA MET A 94 6.58 -7.19 14.70
C MET A 94 7.38 -7.65 13.47
N PHE A 95 7.27 -6.91 12.37
CA PHE A 95 7.91 -7.26 11.09
C PHE A 95 9.19 -6.48 10.80
N ASN A 96 9.67 -5.63 11.72
CA ASN A 96 10.81 -4.74 11.52
C ASN A 96 10.74 -3.99 10.18
N ILE A 97 9.58 -3.40 9.91
CA ILE A 97 9.31 -2.73 8.63
C ILE A 97 10.28 -1.55 8.47
N PRO A 98 10.96 -1.41 7.32
CA PRO A 98 11.86 -0.29 7.10
C PRO A 98 11.10 0.96 6.65
N LYS A 99 11.57 2.16 7.03
CA LYS A 99 10.95 3.46 6.66
C LYS A 99 10.73 3.68 5.16
N LYS A 100 11.51 3.02 4.30
CA LYS A 100 11.30 3.06 2.83
C LYS A 100 9.92 2.52 2.41
N TRP A 101 9.27 1.71 3.25
CA TRP A 101 7.89 1.24 3.06
C TRP A 101 6.92 2.18 3.75
N TRP A 102 6.92 3.43 3.31
CA TRP A 102 6.23 4.57 3.92
C TRP A 102 4.72 4.35 4.11
N TRP A 103 4.09 3.47 3.33
CA TRP A 103 2.66 3.15 3.45
C TRP A 103 2.31 2.40 4.74
N TRP A 104 3.31 1.90 5.48
CA TRP A 104 3.15 1.41 6.85
C TRP A 104 3.43 2.48 7.91
N TYR A 105 3.70 3.72 7.48
CA TYR A 105 3.96 4.88 8.33
C TYR A 105 2.94 6.00 8.04
N LEU A 106 1.70 5.63 7.69
CA LEU A 106 0.63 6.60 7.37
C LEU A 106 0.33 7.55 8.53
N ASP A 107 0.55 7.10 9.77
CA ASP A 107 0.46 7.89 10.99
C ASP A 107 1.42 9.09 11.00
N GLU A 108 2.61 8.95 10.38
CA GLU A 108 3.55 10.08 10.24
C GLU A 108 3.00 11.19 9.32
N TYR A 109 2.12 10.85 8.37
CA TYR A 109 1.51 11.81 7.44
C TYR A 109 0.30 12.55 8.02
N THR A 110 -0.29 12.05 9.11
CA THR A 110 -1.43 12.69 9.77
C THR A 110 -1.02 13.62 10.89
N MET A 111 0.15 13.42 11.48
CA MET A 111 0.69 14.29 12.53
C MET A 111 1.23 15.63 12.02
N GLU A 112 1.52 15.76 10.72
CA GLU A 112 1.96 17.02 10.11
C GLU A 112 0.81 18.02 9.89
N ALA A 113 -0.46 17.58 9.91
CA ALA A 113 -1.62 18.45 9.70
C ALA A 113 -2.06 19.24 10.95
N GLU A 114 -1.48 18.94 12.12
CA GLU A 114 -1.83 19.56 13.42
C GLU A 114 -0.76 20.51 13.98
N LYS A 115 0.26 20.87 13.20
CA LYS A 115 1.27 21.90 13.54
C LYS A 115 1.17 23.12 12.64
#